data_AF-A0A0N5AAE5-F1
#
_entry.id   AF-A0A0N5AAE5-F1
#
_cell.length_a   1.000
_cell.length_b   1.000
_cell.length_c   1.000
_cell.angle_alpha   90.00
_cell.angle_beta   90.00
_cell.angle_gamma   90.00
#
_symmetry.space_group_name_H-M   'P 1'
#
loop_
_entity.id
_entity.type
_entity.pdbx_description
1 polymer ?
#
loop_
_entity_poly.entity_id
_entity_poly.type
_entity_poly.pdbx_seq_one_letter_code
_entity_poly.pdbx_strand_id
1 'polypeptide(L)'
;MWQEAIRIAKDYVPSSLHQIQEEYDEIQLRSGARGALSFIAQGEEWETQGDYQKALECYLKVNEALTDDVQTIATVLHRAGELVVKFFAPKGAREHGKVIVERLLQCNMPNDAAELSLQLNDYETAINAYIIAEDWTKAKNASFTLLFCRAS
;
A
#
# COMPACT_ATOMS: atom_id res chain seq x y z
N MET A 1 -30.74 -3.05 -6.87
CA MET A 1 -31.31 -1.86 -7.54
C MET A 1 -30.46 -1.39 -8.72
N TRP A 2 -29.15 -1.15 -8.56
CA TRP A 2 -28.28 -0.69 -9.68
C TRP A 2 -28.14 -1.65 -10.87
N GLN A 3 -28.07 -2.96 -10.63
CA GLN A 3 -27.99 -3.96 -11.70
C GLN A 3 -29.23 -3.96 -12.62
N GLU A 4 -30.42 -3.69 -12.06
CA GLU A 4 -31.64 -3.52 -12.85
C GLU A 4 -31.65 -2.18 -13.60
N ALA A 5 -31.11 -1.11 -13.01
CA ALA A 5 -30.96 0.18 -13.68
C ALA A 5 -30.01 0.10 -14.89
N ILE A 6 -28.89 -0.63 -14.79
CA ILE A 6 -27.95 -0.87 -15.91
C ILE A 6 -28.60 -1.72 -17.00
N ARG A 7 -29.36 -2.74 -16.62
CA ARG A 7 -30.10 -3.59 -17.58
C ARG A 7 -31.12 -2.78 -18.36
N ILE A 8 -31.92 -1.95 -17.68
CA ILE A 8 -32.92 -1.08 -18.31
C ILE A 8 -32.24 -0.01 -19.18
N ALA A 9 -31.12 0.58 -18.74
CA ALA A 9 -30.37 1.54 -19.54
C ALA A 9 -29.82 0.91 -20.84
N LYS A 10 -29.42 -0.36 -20.80
CA LYS A 10 -28.97 -1.11 -21.98
C LYS A 10 -30.09 -1.37 -23.00
N ASP A 11 -31.30 -1.62 -22.53
CA ASP A 11 -32.45 -1.89 -23.40
C ASP A 11 -33.08 -0.60 -23.98
N TYR A 12 -33.01 0.53 -23.26
CA TYR A 12 -33.77 1.73 -23.63
C TYR A 12 -32.95 2.99 -23.93
N VAL A 13 -31.75 3.17 -23.36
CA VAL A 13 -30.94 4.40 -23.56
C VAL A 13 -29.43 4.08 -23.61
N PRO A 14 -28.94 3.46 -24.70
CA PRO A 14 -27.54 3.02 -24.81
C PRO A 14 -26.53 4.17 -24.82
N SER A 15 -26.95 5.40 -25.17
CA SER A 15 -26.10 6.60 -25.16
C SER A 15 -25.76 7.11 -23.75
N SER A 16 -26.64 6.87 -22.77
CA SER A 16 -26.44 7.28 -21.37
C SER A 16 -25.90 6.14 -20.50
N LEU A 17 -25.77 4.94 -21.07
CA LEU A 17 -25.24 3.75 -20.40
C LEU A 17 -23.83 4.02 -19.88
N HIS A 18 -22.98 4.66 -20.68
CA HIS A 18 -21.61 5.00 -20.29
C HIS A 18 -21.57 5.85 -19.01
N GLN A 19 -22.45 6.85 -18.91
CA GLN A 19 -22.53 7.75 -17.77
C GLN A 19 -23.06 7.06 -16.51
N ILE A 20 -24.09 6.20 -16.65
CA ILE A 20 -24.63 5.41 -15.53
C ILE A 20 -23.61 4.36 -15.06
N GLN A 21 -22.80 3.83 -15.98
CA GLN A 21 -21.73 2.90 -15.67
C GLN A 21 -20.60 3.60 -14.90
N GLU A 22 -20.18 4.79 -15.32
CA GLU A 22 -19.22 5.62 -14.58
C GLU A 22 -19.74 5.96 -13.18
N GLU A 23 -20.99 6.42 -13.04
CA GLU A 23 -21.58 6.70 -11.73
C GLU A 23 -21.67 5.44 -10.86
N TYR A 24 -22.01 4.29 -11.44
CA TYR A 24 -22.01 3.01 -10.73
C TYR A 24 -20.60 2.62 -10.27
N ASP A 25 -19.59 2.79 -11.11
CA ASP A 25 -18.20 2.49 -10.78
C ASP A 25 -17.68 3.45 -9.70
N GLU A 26 -18.02 4.74 -9.76
CA GLU A 26 -17.73 5.72 -8.70
C GLU A 26 -18.42 5.37 -7.36
N ILE A 27 -19.69 4.94 -7.40
CA ILE A 27 -20.44 4.55 -6.20
C ILE A 27 -19.92 3.20 -5.65
N GLN A 28 -19.48 2.29 -6.52
CA GLN A 28 -18.79 1.06 -6.14
C GLN A 28 -17.40 1.33 -5.53
N LEU A 29 -16.65 2.29 -6.07
CA LEU A 29 -15.39 2.79 -5.53
C LEU A 29 -15.57 3.38 -4.12
N ARG A 30 -16.72 4.02 -3.86
CA ARG A 30 -17.10 4.51 -2.52
C ARG A 30 -17.58 3.40 -1.59
N SER A 31 -18.01 2.25 -2.12
CA SER A 31 -18.44 1.09 -1.34
C SER A 31 -17.23 0.26 -0.90
N GLY A 32 -16.53 0.75 0.12
CA GLY A 32 -15.48 0.10 0.92
C GLY A 32 -14.76 -1.09 0.26
N ALA A 33 -15.30 -2.30 0.44
CA ALA A 33 -14.62 -3.54 0.10
C ALA A 33 -14.32 -3.74 -1.40
N ARG A 34 -15.12 -3.14 -2.31
CA ARG A 34 -14.80 -3.16 -3.76
C ARG A 34 -13.91 -2.00 -4.19
N GLY A 35 -13.94 -0.89 -3.45
CA GLY A 35 -13.07 0.26 -3.70
C GLY A 35 -11.60 -0.09 -3.55
N ALA A 36 -11.23 -0.80 -2.48
CA ALA A 36 -9.85 -1.24 -2.28
C ALA A 36 -9.36 -2.17 -3.38
N LEU A 37 -10.16 -3.18 -3.76
CA LEU A 37 -9.80 -4.08 -4.86
C LEU A 37 -9.63 -3.34 -6.20
N SER A 38 -10.42 -2.29 -6.45
CA SER A 38 -10.25 -1.43 -7.62
C SER A 38 -8.94 -0.66 -7.59
N PHE A 39 -8.55 -0.09 -6.46
CA PHE A 39 -7.24 0.58 -6.32
C PHE A 39 -6.07 -0.38 -6.49
N ILE A 40 -6.20 -1.63 -6.02
CA ILE A 40 -5.19 -2.66 -6.22
C ILE A 40 -5.06 -3.00 -7.70
N ALA A 41 -6.17 -3.26 -8.39
CA ALA A 41 -6.17 -3.55 -9.82
C ALA A 41 -5.59 -2.40 -10.66
N GLN A 42 -5.92 -1.15 -10.30
CA GLN A 42 -5.31 0.03 -10.92
C GLN A 42 -3.79 0.08 -10.66
N GLY A 43 -3.36 -0.22 -9.43
CA GLY A 43 -1.95 -0.32 -9.07
C GLY A 43 -1.19 -1.34 -9.93
N GLU A 44 -1.77 -2.52 -10.14
CA GLU A 44 -1.21 -3.56 -11.01
C GLU A 44 -1.13 -3.10 -12.48
N GLU A 45 -2.15 -2.41 -12.98
CA GLU A 45 -2.12 -1.85 -14.33
C GLU A 45 -0.97 -0.84 -14.49
N TRP A 46 -0.81 0.08 -13.53
CA TRP A 46 0.31 1.02 -13.52
C TRP A 46 1.68 0.31 -13.39
N GLU A 47 1.76 -0.81 -12.65
CA GLU A 47 2.97 -1.66 -12.64
C GLU A 47 3.27 -2.21 -14.04
N THR A 48 2.28 -2.69 -14.79
CA THR A 48 2.50 -3.20 -16.16
C THR A 48 2.92 -2.10 -17.14
N GLN A 49 2.46 -0.87 -16.92
CA GLN A 49 2.84 0.29 -17.71
C GLN A 49 4.24 0.84 -17.34
N GLY A 50 4.79 0.41 -16.21
CA GLY A 50 6.09 0.86 -15.69
C GLY A 50 6.04 2.19 -14.91
N ASP A 51 4.85 2.71 -14.65
CA ASP A 51 4.62 3.96 -13.91
C ASP A 51 4.51 3.67 -12.39
N TYR A 52 5.62 3.34 -11.75
CA TYR A 52 5.65 2.90 -10.34
C TYR A 52 5.24 3.98 -9.33
N GLN A 53 5.38 5.26 -9.67
CA GLN A 53 4.95 6.37 -8.82
C GLN A 53 3.42 6.38 -8.65
N LYS A 54 2.69 6.23 -9.76
CA LYS A 54 1.22 6.19 -9.74
C LYS A 54 0.70 4.91 -9.11
N ALA A 55 1.38 3.78 -9.35
CA ALA A 55 1.06 2.52 -8.69
C ALA A 55 1.12 2.65 -7.17
N LEU A 56 2.19 3.27 -6.66
CA LEU A 56 2.37 3.51 -5.23
C LEU A 56 1.28 4.41 -4.65
N GLU A 57 0.94 5.50 -5.33
CA GLU A 57 -0.16 6.38 -4.91
C GLU A 57 -1.51 5.65 -4.83
N CYS A 58 -1.76 4.70 -5.74
CA CYS A 58 -2.96 3.86 -5.71
C CYS A 58 -2.96 2.93 -4.51
N TYR A 59 -1.83 2.30 -4.19
CA TYR A 59 -1.71 1.42 -3.03
C TYR A 59 -1.82 2.17 -1.70
N LEU A 60 -1.28 3.40 -1.59
CA LEU A 60 -1.39 4.21 -0.37
C LEU A 60 -2.84 4.66 -0.06
N LYS A 61 -3.70 4.75 -1.09
CA LYS A 61 -5.12 5.06 -0.93
C LYS A 61 -5.92 3.92 -0.29
N VAL A 62 -5.41 2.68 -0.33
CA VAL A 62 -6.06 1.53 0.32
C VAL A 62 -5.90 1.67 1.83
N ASN A 63 -6.99 1.95 2.55
CA ASN A 63 -6.99 2.20 3.99
C ASN A 63 -8.04 1.34 4.72
N GLU A 64 -7.95 1.30 6.05
CA GLU A 64 -8.92 0.64 6.93
C GLU A 64 -10.36 1.18 6.73
N ALA A 65 -10.49 2.41 6.24
CA ALA A 65 -11.78 2.99 5.85
C ALA A 65 -12.40 2.35 4.60
N LEU A 66 -11.60 1.66 3.78
CA LEU A 66 -12.06 0.96 2.58
C LEU A 66 -12.22 -0.54 2.85
N THR A 67 -11.30 -1.18 3.57
CA THR A 67 -11.39 -2.63 3.80
C THR A 67 -11.22 -2.95 5.27
N ASP A 68 -12.13 -3.78 5.80
CA ASP A 68 -12.00 -4.33 7.16
C ASP A 68 -10.98 -5.50 7.22
N ASP A 69 -10.51 -5.99 6.06
CA ASP A 69 -9.56 -7.10 5.97
C ASP A 69 -8.11 -6.61 6.07
N VAL A 70 -7.58 -6.70 7.29
CA VAL A 70 -6.18 -6.36 7.64
C VAL A 70 -5.17 -7.10 6.76
N GLN A 71 -5.47 -8.33 6.32
CA GLN A 71 -4.54 -9.10 5.49
C GLN A 71 -4.36 -8.48 4.11
N THR A 72 -5.43 -7.96 3.52
CA THR A 72 -5.36 -7.27 2.21
C THR A 72 -4.58 -5.96 2.31
N ILE A 73 -4.72 -5.23 3.42
CA ILE A 73 -3.97 -4.00 3.64
C ILE A 73 -2.47 -4.31 3.78
N ALA A 74 -2.14 -5.37 4.53
CA ALA A 74 -0.76 -5.80 4.72
C ALA A 74 -0.11 -6.22 3.39
N THR A 75 -0.79 -7.02 2.56
CA THR A 75 -0.23 -7.46 1.26
C THR A 75 0.00 -6.30 0.31
N VAL A 76 -0.91 -5.33 0.27
CA VAL A 76 -0.79 -4.12 -0.55
C VAL A 76 0.36 -3.22 -0.08
N LEU A 77 0.47 -3.00 1.23
CA LEU A 77 1.57 -2.21 1.80
C LEU A 77 2.92 -2.89 1.60
N HIS A 78 2.99 -4.21 1.72
CA HIS A 78 4.19 -4.98 1.43
C HIS A 78 4.60 -4.83 -0.05
N ARG A 79 3.63 -4.95 -0.96
CA ARG A 79 3.86 -4.76 -2.40
C ARG A 79 4.37 -3.36 -2.72
N ALA A 80 3.73 -2.33 -2.17
CA ALA A 80 4.18 -0.94 -2.27
C ALA A 80 5.61 -0.76 -1.76
N GLY A 81 5.94 -1.38 -0.62
CA GLY A 81 7.28 -1.38 -0.06
C GLY A 81 8.34 -1.97 -1.00
N GLU A 82 8.05 -3.13 -1.58
CA GLU A 82 8.94 -3.76 -2.55
C GLU A 82 9.17 -2.89 -3.79
N LEU A 83 8.12 -2.25 -4.32
CA LEU A 83 8.25 -1.37 -5.47
C LEU A 83 9.17 -0.18 -5.16
N VAL A 84 9.01 0.41 -3.97
CA VAL A 84 9.83 1.53 -3.52
C VAL A 84 11.30 1.14 -3.45
N VAL A 85 11.62 -0.01 -2.87
CA VAL A 85 13.00 -0.49 -2.74
C VAL A 85 13.61 -0.86 -4.10
N LYS A 86 12.82 -1.44 -5.01
CA LYS A 86 13.31 -1.94 -6.31
C LYS A 86 13.50 -0.84 -7.36
N PHE A 87 12.57 0.12 -7.44
CA PHE A 87 12.48 1.01 -8.61
C PHE A 87 12.78 2.48 -8.32
N PHE A 88 12.79 2.91 -7.06
CA PHE A 88 13.02 4.32 -6.74
C PHE A 88 14.49 4.60 -6.43
N ALA A 89 14.94 5.83 -6.74
CA ALA A 89 16.24 6.33 -6.34
C ALA A 89 16.35 6.35 -4.80
N PRO A 90 17.54 6.15 -4.19
CA PRO A 90 17.70 5.94 -2.75
C PRO A 90 17.12 7.08 -1.88
N LYS A 91 17.15 8.32 -2.37
CA LYS A 91 16.52 9.47 -1.69
C LYS A 91 14.98 9.38 -1.71
N GLY A 92 14.40 9.15 -2.88
CA GLY A 92 12.96 9.00 -3.05
C GLY A 92 12.42 7.75 -2.35
N ALA A 93 13.21 6.66 -2.36
CA ALA A 93 12.87 5.42 -1.67
C ALA A 93 12.73 5.64 -0.16
N ARG A 94 13.60 6.45 0.45
CA ARG A 94 13.53 6.77 1.87
C ARG A 94 12.32 7.61 2.24
N GLU A 95 11.96 8.59 1.41
CA GLU A 95 10.80 9.46 1.66
C GLU A 95 9.49 8.67 1.59
N HIS A 96 9.27 7.94 0.50
CA HIS A 96 8.06 7.14 0.31
C HIS A 96 8.02 5.95 1.27
N GLY A 97 9.18 5.33 1.52
CA GLY A 97 9.31 4.24 2.46
C GLY A 97 8.95 4.61 3.90
N LYS A 98 9.29 5.82 4.37
CA LYS A 98 8.87 6.31 5.69
C LYS A 98 7.34 6.37 5.82
N VAL A 99 6.65 6.88 4.80
CA VAL A 99 5.18 6.94 4.78
C VAL A 99 4.57 5.53 4.87
N ILE A 100 5.15 4.56 4.16
CA ILE A 100 4.70 3.16 4.20
C ILE A 100 4.95 2.54 5.59
N VAL A 101 6.13 2.78 6.19
CA VAL A 101 6.48 2.30 7.53
C VAL A 101 5.52 2.86 8.58
N GLU A 102 5.23 4.16 8.54
CA GLU A 102 4.26 4.80 9.45
C GLU A 102 2.86 4.17 9.31
N ARG A 103 2.42 3.88 8.08
CA ARG A 103 1.16 3.17 7.84
C ARG A 103 1.17 1.74 8.37
N LEU A 104 2.24 0.99 8.17
CA LEU A 104 2.37 -0.38 8.70
C LEU A 104 2.31 -0.41 10.23
N LEU A 105 2.91 0.60 10.89
CA LEU A 105 2.83 0.75 12.35
C LEU A 105 1.40 1.08 12.82
N GLN A 106 0.67 1.91 12.08
CA GLN A 106 -0.75 2.19 12.36
C GLN A 106 -1.61 0.93 12.24
N CYS A 107 -1.35 0.08 11.25
CA CYS A 107 -2.03 -1.20 11.05
C CYS A 107 -1.59 -2.30 12.05
N ASN A 108 -0.80 -1.97 13.08
CA ASN A 108 -0.28 -2.90 14.08
C ASN A 108 0.57 -4.06 13.52
N MET A 109 1.32 -3.80 12.43
CA MET A 109 2.24 -4.76 11.79
C MET A 109 3.71 -4.29 11.94
N PRO A 110 4.29 -4.32 13.15
CA PRO A 110 5.62 -3.75 13.40
C PRO A 110 6.78 -4.57 12.82
N ASN A 111 6.61 -5.88 12.61
CA ASN A 111 7.64 -6.75 12.04
C ASN A 111 7.93 -6.41 10.57
N ASP A 112 6.90 -6.27 9.75
CA ASP A 112 7.04 -5.91 8.34
C ASP A 112 7.60 -4.50 8.17
N ALA A 113 7.18 -3.57 9.05
CA ALA A 113 7.72 -2.21 9.11
C ALA A 113 9.23 -2.18 9.40
N ALA A 114 9.68 -3.06 10.31
CA ALA A 114 11.08 -3.19 10.67
C ALA A 114 11.93 -3.78 9.52
N GLU A 115 11.39 -4.77 8.79
CA GLU A 115 12.07 -5.37 7.64
C GLU A 115 12.20 -4.37 6.48
N LEU A 116 11.16 -3.60 6.19
CA LEU A 116 11.21 -2.55 5.17
C LEU A 116 12.24 -1.45 5.51
N SER A 117 12.27 -1.01 6.77
CA SER A 117 13.20 0.04 7.20
C SER A 117 14.67 -0.41 7.14
N LEU A 118 14.95 -1.70 7.37
CA LEU A 118 16.28 -2.26 7.12
C LEU A 118 16.67 -2.20 5.63
N GLN A 119 15.75 -2.50 4.71
CA GLN A 119 16.02 -2.40 3.26
C GLN A 119 16.30 -0.95 2.83
N LEU A 120 15.72 0.03 3.52
CA LEU A 120 15.95 1.46 3.31
C LEU A 120 17.20 2.00 4.03
N ASN A 121 17.98 1.13 4.69
CA ASN A 121 19.13 1.46 5.53
C ASN A 121 18.81 2.41 6.71
N ASP A 122 17.56 2.43 7.19
CA ASP A 122 17.14 3.22 8.34
C ASP A 122 17.05 2.35 9.60
N TYR A 123 18.23 2.03 10.15
CA TYR A 123 18.35 1.11 11.29
C TYR A 123 17.75 1.65 12.59
N GLU A 124 17.74 2.97 12.81
CA GLU A 124 17.14 3.57 14.02
C GLU A 124 15.64 3.28 14.08
N THR A 125 14.95 3.51 12.97
CA THR A 125 13.52 3.25 12.84
C THR A 125 13.23 1.74 12.93
N ALA A 126 14.07 0.91 12.32
CA ALA A 126 13.95 -0.55 12.38
C ALA A 126 14.07 -1.11 13.81
N ILE A 127 15.05 -0.63 14.60
CA ILE A 127 15.24 -1.05 15.99
C ILE A 127 14.02 -0.68 16.83
N ASN A 128 13.50 0.54 16.67
CA ASN A 128 12.30 0.98 17.39
C ASN A 128 11.08 0.12 17.03
N ALA A 129 10.90 -0.24 15.76
CA ALA A 129 9.83 -1.12 15.31
C ALA A 129 9.97 -2.54 15.91
N TYR A 130 11.17 -3.11 15.95
CA TYR A 130 11.39 -4.42 16.61
C TYR A 130 11.16 -4.40 18.11
N ILE A 131 11.45 -3.27 18.79
CA ILE A 131 11.14 -3.11 20.22
C ILE A 131 9.62 -3.13 20.44
N ILE A 132 8.86 -2.45 19.57
CA ILE A 132 7.38 -2.48 19.62
C ILE A 132 6.86 -3.88 19.34
N ALA A 133 7.52 -4.64 18.46
CA ALA A 133 7.18 -6.02 18.16
C ALA A 133 7.63 -7.06 19.22
N GLU A 134 8.35 -6.63 20.27
CA GLU A 134 8.97 -7.50 21.28
C GLU A 134 10.04 -8.49 20.73
N ASP A 135 10.55 -8.24 19.52
CA ASP A 135 11.55 -9.07 18.82
C ASP A 135 12.99 -8.64 19.16
N TRP A 136 13.42 -8.94 20.38
CA TRP A 136 14.72 -8.50 20.93
C TRP A 136 15.95 -9.06 20.20
N THR A 137 15.84 -10.25 19.60
CA THR A 137 16.96 -10.91 18.90
C THR A 137 17.30 -10.16 17.61
N LYS A 138 16.28 -9.81 16.80
CA LYS A 138 16.42 -9.01 15.58
C LYS A 138 16.86 -7.58 15.91
N ALA A 139 16.27 -6.97 16.95
CA ALA A 139 16.66 -5.64 17.41
C ALA A 139 18.16 -5.55 17.79
N LYS A 140 18.65 -6.53 18.55
CA LYS A 140 20.07 -6.58 18.96
C LYS A 140 20.99 -6.70 17.75
N ASN A 141 20.66 -7.55 16.78
CA ASN A 141 21.46 -7.70 15.57
C ASN A 141 21.51 -6.40 14.75
N ALA A 142 20.35 -5.76 14.54
CA ALA A 142 20.29 -4.47 13.85
C ALA A 142 21.10 -3.38 14.58
N SER A 143 21.04 -3.33 15.91
CA SER A 143 21.84 -2.39 16.72
C SER A 143 23.35 -2.62 16.58
N PHE A 144 23.78 -3.88 16.53
CA PHE A 144 25.18 -4.23 16.38
C PHE A 144 25.73 -3.82 15.01
N THR A 145 24.94 -4.02 13.95
CA THR A 145 25.28 -3.57 12.60
C THR A 145 25.42 -2.04 12.53
N LEU A 146 24.50 -1.29 13.15
CA LEU A 146 24.59 0.18 13.18
C LEU A 146 25.86 0.67 13.91
N LEU A 147 26.25 0.03 15.01
CA LEU A 147 27.49 0.36 15.72
C LEU A 147 28.73 0.12 14.84
N PHE A 148 28.73 -0.96 14.04
CA PHE A 148 29.83 -1.27 13.14
C PHE A 148 29.92 -0.26 11.98
N CYS A 149 28.79 0.12 11.39
CA CYS A 149 28.73 1.12 10.32
C CYS A 149 29.13 2.53 10.79
N ARG A 150 28.92 2.88 12.07
CA ARG A 150 29.28 4.20 12.62
C ARG A 150 30.74 4.29 13.11
N ALA A 151 31.42 3.15 13.22
CA ALA A 151 32.80 3.04 13.66
C ALA A 151 33.83 2.97 12.51
N SER A 152 33.39 2.80 11.26
CA SER A 152 34.22 2.86 10.03
C SER A 152 34.07 4.20 9.31
#